data_AF-A0A2N6AWW5-F1
#
_entry.id   AF-A0A2N6AWW5-F1
#
_cell.length_a   1.000
_cell.length_b   1.000
_cell.length_c   1.000
_cell.angle_alpha   90.00
_cell.angle_beta   90.00
_cell.angle_gamma   90.00
#
_symmetry.space_group_name_H-M   'P 1'
#
loop_
_entity.id
_entity.type
_entity.pdbx_description
1 polymer ?
#
loop_
_entity_poly.entity_id
_entity_poly.type
_entity_poly.pdbx_seq_one_letter_code
_entity_poly.pdbx_strand_id
1 'polypeptide(L)'
;MTRSESSIPIAILVYPDAQMSAVLGLEDLFLIANRLAAPGDQRFEVSRLESADLKGEPAPYAAVILPPSLGRNRGEAALPVHDWLRAQHRRGAVMCSVCAGAF
;
A
#
# COMPACT_ATOMS: atom_id res chain seq x y z
N MET A 1 -0.19 -25.21 -20.63
CA MET A 1 -1.02 -24.38 -19.73
C MET A 1 -0.09 -23.41 -19.02
N THR A 2 0.00 -22.17 -19.49
CA THR A 2 0.77 -21.13 -18.81
C THR A 2 0.03 -20.77 -17.53
N ARG A 3 0.61 -21.02 -16.35
CA ARG A 3 0.10 -20.43 -15.10
C ARG A 3 0.09 -18.92 -15.34
N SER A 4 -1.09 -18.30 -15.29
CA SER A 4 -1.18 -16.85 -15.15
C SER A 4 -0.31 -16.48 -13.95
N GLU A 5 0.71 -15.67 -14.15
CA GLU A 5 1.54 -15.16 -13.05
C GLU A 5 0.63 -14.36 -12.13
N SER A 6 0.17 -14.97 -11.04
CA SER A 6 -0.66 -14.30 -10.05
C SER A 6 0.22 -13.29 -9.32
N SER A 7 0.06 -12.01 -9.64
CA SER A 7 0.71 -10.92 -8.94
C SER A 7 0.03 -10.67 -7.58
N ILE A 8 0.80 -10.20 -6.61
CA ILE A 8 0.36 -9.81 -5.27
C ILE A 8 0.23 -8.28 -5.26
N PRO A 9 -1.00 -7.72 -5.32
CA PRO A 9 -1.18 -6.28 -5.34
C PRO A 9 -0.92 -5.68 -3.95
N ILE A 10 -0.03 -4.69 -3.88
CA ILE A 10 0.34 -3.95 -2.67
C ILE A 10 0.06 -2.46 -2.91
N ALA A 11 -0.67 -1.82 -1.98
CA ALA A 11 -0.83 -0.37 -1.99
C ALA A 11 0.13 0.28 -0.99
N ILE A 12 0.81 1.35 -1.39
CA ILE A 12 1.51 2.27 -0.48
C ILE A 12 0.72 3.58 -0.49
N LEU A 13 0.13 3.93 0.65
CA LEU A 13 -0.74 5.10 0.74
C LEU A 13 0.05 6.34 1.15
N VAL A 14 0.19 7.28 0.23
CA VAL A 14 0.83 8.58 0.42
C VAL A 14 -0.22 9.60 0.86
N TYR A 15 -0.30 9.80 2.17
CA TYR A 15 -1.11 10.83 2.80
C TYR A 15 -0.25 12.09 3.05
N PRO A 16 -0.85 13.26 3.39
CA PRO A 16 -0.09 14.47 3.66
C PRO A 16 1.02 14.26 4.70
N ASP A 17 2.18 14.86 4.46
CA ASP A 17 3.39 14.75 5.28
C ASP A 17 3.99 13.33 5.40
N ALA A 18 3.54 12.37 4.58
CA ALA A 18 4.20 11.06 4.48
C ALA A 18 5.68 11.23 4.14
N GLN A 19 6.54 10.48 4.83
CA GLN A 19 7.98 10.54 4.62
C GLN A 19 8.34 9.89 3.29
N MET A 20 8.52 10.71 2.25
CA MET A 20 8.74 10.22 0.88
C MET A 20 9.98 9.33 0.71
N SER A 21 11.01 9.50 1.53
CA SER A 21 12.17 8.59 1.50
C SER A 21 11.80 7.16 1.90
N ALA A 22 10.86 6.98 2.84
CA ALA A 22 10.36 5.67 3.21
C ALA A 22 9.45 5.07 2.12
N VAL A 23 8.61 5.90 1.48
CA VAL A 23 7.77 5.49 0.35
C VAL A 23 8.63 4.96 -0.80
N LEU A 24 9.63 5.73 -1.22
CA LEU A 24 10.55 5.35 -2.30
C LEU A 24 11.38 4.12 -1.92
N GLY A 25 11.87 4.05 -0.69
CA GLY A 25 12.60 2.88 -0.20
C GLY A 25 11.77 1.60 -0.21
N LEU A 26 10.47 1.67 0.12
CA LEU A 26 9.56 0.52 0.03
C LEU A 26 9.37 0.05 -1.42
N GLU A 27 9.22 0.97 -2.36
CA GLU A 27 9.14 0.63 -3.78
C GLU A 27 10.42 -0.04 -4.29
N ASP A 28 11.59 0.49 -3.91
CA ASP A 28 12.88 -0.12 -4.23
C ASP A 28 12.99 -1.54 -3.64
N LEU A 29 12.54 -1.75 -2.41
CA LEU A 29 12.53 -3.07 -1.77
C LEU A 29 11.69 -4.07 -2.54
N PHE A 30 10.46 -3.71 -2.94
CA PHE A 30 9.60 -4.60 -3.72
C PHE A 30 10.14 -4.83 -5.14
N LEU A 31 10.72 -3.82 -5.77
CA LEU A 31 11.40 -3.95 -7.06
C LEU A 31 12.54 -4.95 -6.97
N ILE A 32 13.39 -4.86 -5.93
CA ILE A 32 14.49 -5.79 -5.71
C ILE A 32 13.95 -7.19 -5.41
N ALA A 33 12.92 -7.32 -4.57
CA ALA A 33 12.28 -8.61 -4.29
C ALA A 33 11.78 -9.29 -5.58
N ASN A 34 11.13 -8.53 -6.47
CA ASN A 34 10.69 -9.02 -7.78
C ASN A 34 11.84 -9.43 -8.72
N ARG A 35 13.01 -8.79 -8.60
CA ARG A 35 14.21 -9.17 -9.37
C ARG A 35 14.85 -10.46 -8.86
N LEU A 36 14.72 -10.73 -7.56
CA LEU A 36 15.24 -11.93 -6.91
C LEU A 36 14.29 -13.14 -7.02
N ALA A 37 13.02 -12.91 -7.37
CA ALA A 37 12.02 -13.96 -7.56
C ALA A 37 12.42 -14.94 -8.69
N ALA A 38 12.33 -16.24 -8.42
CA ALA A 38 12.60 -17.28 -9.39
C ALA A 38 11.44 -17.43 -10.40
N PRO A 39 11.66 -18.04 -11.57
CA PRO A 39 10.57 -18.35 -12.50
C PRO A 39 9.46 -19.18 -11.83
N GLY A 40 8.23 -18.67 -11.84
CA GLY A 40 7.06 -19.32 -11.23
C GLY A 40 6.72 -18.87 -9.81
N ASP A 41 7.58 -18.05 -9.18
CA ASP A 41 7.26 -17.34 -7.95
C ASP A 41 6.23 -16.24 -8.20
N GLN A 42 5.47 -15.89 -7.16
CA GLN A 42 4.58 -14.72 -7.21
C GLN A 42 5.41 -13.44 -7.19
N ARG A 43 4.98 -12.44 -7.95
CA ARG A 43 5.58 -11.10 -7.99
C ARG A 43 4.67 -10.12 -7.27
N PHE A 44 5.25 -9.04 -6.74
CA PHE A 44 4.50 -7.92 -6.18
C PHE A 44 4.16 -6.91 -7.26
N GLU A 45 2.94 -6.40 -7.24
CA GLU A 45 2.53 -5.23 -8.03
C GLU A 45 2.24 -4.09 -7.05
N VAL A 46 3.11 -3.09 -7.05
CA VAL A 46 3.05 -2.00 -6.08
C VAL A 46 2.39 -0.79 -6.71
N SER A 47 1.32 -0.31 -6.10
CA SER A 47 0.66 0.96 -6.42
C SER A 47 0.96 2.00 -5.35
N ARG A 48 1.52 3.14 -5.74
CA ARG A 48 1.52 4.33 -4.91
C ARG A 48 0.18 5.03 -5.08
N LEU A 49 -0.56 5.23 -3.99
CA LEU A 49 -1.87 5.87 -4.01
C LEU A 49 -1.83 7.15 -3.19
N GLU A 50 -2.50 8.19 -3.67
CA GLU A 50 -2.80 9.39 -2.91
C GLU A 50 -4.28 9.43 -2.51
N SER A 51 -4.66 10.37 -1.66
CA SER A 51 -6.05 10.53 -1.23
C SER A 51 -7.03 10.74 -2.39
N ALA A 52 -6.56 11.33 -3.50
CA ALA A 52 -7.36 11.55 -4.70
C ALA A 52 -7.74 10.24 -5.44
N ASP A 53 -6.91 9.20 -5.30
CA ASP A 53 -7.09 7.90 -5.97
C ASP A 53 -8.08 6.99 -5.25
N LEU A 54 -8.49 7.35 -4.04
CA LEU A 54 -9.34 6.50 -3.18
C LEU A 54 -10.84 6.65 -3.47
N LYS A 55 -11.20 7.32 -4.57
CA LYS A 55 -12.60 7.56 -4.95
C LYS A 55 -13.18 6.33 -5.66
N GLY A 56 -14.41 5.97 -5.31
CA GLY A 56 -15.15 4.88 -5.95
C GLY A 56 -14.92 3.53 -5.27
N GLU A 57 -15.30 2.46 -5.98
CA GLU A 57 -15.11 1.09 -5.47
C GLU A 57 -13.64 0.69 -5.65
N PRO A 58 -12.95 0.29 -4.56
CA PRO A 58 -11.52 0.12 -4.65
C PRO A 58 -11.15 -1.25 -5.27
N ALA A 59 -10.09 -1.30 -6.07
CA ALA A 59 -9.49 -2.58 -6.44
C ALA A 59 -9.00 -3.33 -5.18
N PRO A 60 -9.13 -4.67 -5.10
CA PRO A 60 -8.67 -5.41 -3.94
C PRO A 60 -7.14 -5.45 -3.89
N TYR A 61 -6.57 -5.06 -2.75
CA TYR A 61 -5.15 -5.22 -2.46
C TYR A 61 -4.91 -6.38 -1.48
N ALA A 62 -3.78 -7.07 -1.61
CA ALA A 62 -3.35 -8.09 -0.67
C ALA A 62 -2.79 -7.46 0.61
N ALA A 63 -2.12 -6.31 0.49
CA ALA A 63 -1.72 -5.50 1.64
C ALA A 63 -1.77 -4.00 1.32
N VAL A 64 -1.98 -3.20 2.37
CA VAL A 64 -1.90 -1.74 2.33
C VAL A 64 -0.86 -1.29 3.35
N ILE A 65 0.10 -0.50 2.91
CA ILE A 65 1.18 0.03 3.73
C ILE A 65 0.97 1.53 3.94
N LEU A 66 0.88 1.90 5.22
CA LEU A 66 0.87 3.27 5.70
C LEU A 66 2.33 3.64 6.08
N PRO A 67 3.03 4.43 5.27
CA PRO A 67 4.41 4.84 5.54
C PRO A 67 4.50 5.71 6.81
N PRO A 68 5.71 5.97 7.34
CA PRO A 68 5.92 7.00 8.37
C PRO A 68 5.46 8.38 7.91
N SER A 69 5.12 9.25 8.87
CA SER A 69 4.84 10.67 8.65
C SER A 69 5.88 11.53 9.37
N LEU A 70 6.24 12.66 8.74
CA LEU A 70 6.97 13.75 9.38
C LEU A 70 6.02 14.81 9.99
N GLY A 71 4.73 14.70 9.66
CA GLY A 71 3.68 15.59 10.13
C GLY A 71 3.21 15.26 11.54
N ARG A 72 2.40 16.15 12.10
CA ARG A 72 1.78 15.98 13.43
C ARG A 72 0.34 15.46 13.36
N ASN A 73 -0.24 15.41 12.16
CA ASN A 73 -1.60 14.93 11.93
C ASN A 73 -1.71 13.45 12.31
N ARG A 74 -2.79 13.08 13.00
CA ARG A 74 -3.06 11.71 13.48
C ARG A 74 -4.32 11.13 12.83
N GLY A 75 -4.60 11.53 11.60
CA GLY A 75 -5.73 11.04 10.82
C GLY A 75 -7.07 11.69 11.15
N GLU A 76 -7.15 12.69 12.04
CA GLU A 76 -8.42 13.13 12.64
C GLU A 76 -9.48 13.63 11.64
N ALA A 77 -9.09 14.06 10.42
CA ALA A 77 -9.98 14.55 9.37
C ALA A 77 -10.02 13.67 8.09
N ALA A 78 -9.42 12.47 8.11
CA ALA A 78 -9.21 11.66 6.90
C ALA A 78 -10.33 10.63 6.63
N LEU A 79 -11.61 11.00 6.78
CA LEU A 79 -12.74 10.07 6.66
C LEU A 79 -12.75 9.22 5.37
N PRO A 80 -12.53 9.78 4.16
CA PRO A 80 -12.49 8.97 2.94
C PRO A 80 -11.37 7.92 2.93
N VAL A 81 -10.20 8.28 3.49
CA VAL A 81 -9.08 7.37 3.65
C VAL A 81 -9.44 6.24 4.62
N HIS A 82 -10.04 6.58 5.76
CA HIS A 82 -10.45 5.60 6.76
C HIS A 82 -11.48 4.60 6.21
N ASP A 83 -12.47 5.09 5.46
CA ASP A 83 -13.49 4.23 4.86
C ASP A 83 -12.91 3.31 3.79
N TRP A 84 -11.97 3.82 2.99
CA TRP A 84 -11.22 3.02 2.02
C TRP A 84 -10.37 1.93 2.71
N LEU A 85 -9.63 2.28 3.77
CA LEU A 85 -8.83 1.32 4.56
C LEU A 85 -9.71 0.22 5.18
N ARG A 86 -10.86 0.60 5.76
CA ARG A 86 -11.84 -0.35 6.30
C ARG A 86 -12.41 -1.25 5.20
N ALA A 87 -12.66 -0.72 4.01
CA ALA A 87 -13.12 -1.52 2.87
C ALA A 87 -12.07 -2.55 2.44
N GLN A 88 -10.79 -2.17 2.35
CA GLN A 88 -9.70 -3.09 2.05
C GLN A 88 -9.55 -4.18 3.11
N HIS A 89 -9.51 -3.79 4.39
CA HIS A 89 -9.40 -4.74 5.49
C HIS A 89 -10.56 -5.75 5.52
N ARG A 90 -11.81 -5.30 5.29
CA ARG A 90 -12.97 -6.21 5.18
C ARG A 90 -12.87 -7.20 4.02
N ARG A 91 -12.08 -6.90 3.00
CA ARG A 91 -11.82 -7.78 1.85
C ARG A 91 -10.59 -8.67 2.06
N GLY A 92 -9.97 -8.62 3.23
CA GLY A 92 -8.84 -9.48 3.61
C GLY A 92 -7.46 -8.88 3.39
N ALA A 93 -7.36 -7.59 3.02
CA ALA A 93 -6.07 -6.92 2.90
C ALA A 93 -5.37 -6.84 4.26
N VAL A 94 -4.08 -7.17 4.31
CA VAL A 94 -3.24 -6.96 5.50
C VAL A 94 -2.93 -5.47 5.64
N MET A 95 -3.26 -4.89 6.80
CA MET A 95 -2.92 -3.50 7.11
C MET A 95 -1.53 -3.44 7.76
N CYS A 96 -0.63 -2.69 7.15
CA CYS A 96 0.74 -2.50 7.61
C CYS A 96 0.97 -1.01 7.91
N SER A 97 1.55 -0.69 9.06
CA SER A 97 1.85 0.69 9.43
C SER A 97 3.24 0.82 10.04
N VAL A 98 3.90 1.95 9.81
CA VAL A 98 5.19 2.26 10.44
C VAL A 98 5.12 3.60 11.17
N CYS A 99 5.53 3.62 12.44
CA CYS A 99 5.61 4.83 13.27
C CYS A 99 4.28 5.61 13.27
N ALA A 100 4.30 6.88 12.83
CA ALA A 100 3.15 7.75 12.79
C ALA A 100 2.06 7.29 11.79
N GLY A 101 2.36 6.40 10.84
CA GLY A 101 1.36 5.88 9.91
C GLY A 101 0.32 4.94 10.54
N ALA A 102 0.44 4.63 11.84
CA ALA A 102 -0.58 3.87 12.57
C ALA A 102 -1.77 4.73 13.03
N PHE A 103 -1.64 6.05 12.97
CA PHE A 103 -2.66 7.02 13.37
C PHE A 103 -3.32 7.63 12.14
#